data_AF-A0A443NBR7-F1
#
_entry.id   AF-A0A443NBR7-F1
#
_cell.length_a   1.000
_cell.length_b   1.000
_cell.length_c   1.000
_cell.angle_alpha   90.00
_cell.angle_beta   90.00
_cell.angle_gamma   90.00
#
_symmetry.space_group_name_H-M   'P 1'
#
loop_
_entity.id
_entity.type
_entity.pdbx_description
1 polymer ?
#
loop_
_entity_poly.entity_id
_entity_poly.type
_entity_poly.pdbx_seq_one_letter_code
_entity_poly.pdbx_strand_id
1 'polypeptide(L)'
;MRAMSPSYSFPLLPAGEMVSSLSQLHILTFKSEDLSNPTFDIVSSIYTAILSHLDPLGEDLSNADFGALELLENPDGHFTSVRVLNLYHKMTDLIASSCSMDFTLKDLLFLKRDRTALNKEILNHEEMSKMEQPIIQEVEAEVKELQQTIQSLNKQQMSLKASFRTVNDKTKEIDDKISSAEFELGKHAQEFSKLQSKIVQSPDKLQRALEEKKSIRAEAKNAERAAMQCFQERSSTVEVYLKACKKLSKHLVEMQALQEQVNYAKAVDKDVKVLKAKLSDEGVLDMSVIIRTPLVHFFRTFEAELERAEPIDISHGLAKIIPRFDTTSSG
;
A
#
# COMPACT_ATOMS: atom_id res chain seq x y z
N MET A 1 -84.94 -19.52 16.32
CA MET A 1 -85.77 -18.74 17.29
C MET A 1 -85.47 -17.28 17.05
N ARG A 2 -86.45 -16.50 16.58
CA ARG A 2 -86.29 -15.07 16.28
C ARG A 2 -86.29 -14.33 17.62
N ALA A 3 -85.12 -13.90 18.08
CA ALA A 3 -85.01 -13.10 19.30
C ALA A 3 -85.85 -11.83 19.12
N MET A 4 -86.80 -11.60 20.01
CA MET A 4 -87.53 -10.35 20.15
C MET A 4 -86.51 -9.26 20.49
N SER A 5 -86.23 -8.37 19.54
CA SER A 5 -85.45 -7.15 19.79
C SER A 5 -86.19 -6.28 20.81
N PRO A 6 -85.51 -5.72 21.81
CA PRO A 6 -86.12 -4.80 22.76
C PRO A 6 -86.71 -3.63 21.97
N SER A 7 -88.00 -3.41 22.12
CA SER A 7 -88.66 -2.20 21.64
C SER A 7 -88.24 -1.06 22.55
N TYR A 8 -87.04 -0.55 22.35
CA TYR A 8 -86.66 0.72 22.94
C TYR A 8 -86.90 1.79 21.88
N SER A 9 -87.53 2.83 22.36
CA SER A 9 -87.91 4.04 21.67
C SER A 9 -86.89 5.07 22.13
N PHE A 10 -86.42 5.98 21.27
CA PHE A 10 -85.87 7.25 21.76
C PHE A 10 -86.88 7.73 22.78
N PRO A 11 -86.42 8.02 24.00
CA PRO A 11 -87.30 8.70 24.92
C PRO A 11 -87.82 9.90 24.13
N LEU A 12 -89.14 9.96 23.94
CA LEU A 12 -89.76 11.16 23.42
C LEU A 12 -89.41 12.23 24.44
N LEU A 13 -88.36 13.00 24.13
CA LEU A 13 -88.01 14.15 24.92
C LEU A 13 -89.23 15.07 24.85
N PRO A 14 -89.86 15.41 25.99
CA PRO A 14 -90.85 16.47 26.02
C PRO A 14 -90.27 17.71 25.34
N ALA A 15 -91.13 18.53 24.73
CA ALA A 15 -90.69 19.72 24.02
C ALA A 15 -89.70 20.58 24.84
N GLY A 16 -89.90 20.70 26.15
CA GLY A 16 -88.99 21.42 27.05
C GLY A 16 -87.61 20.78 27.24
N GLU A 17 -87.50 19.45 27.18
CA GLU A 17 -86.21 18.75 27.25
C GLU A 17 -85.46 18.85 25.92
N MET A 18 -86.16 18.76 24.78
CA MET A 18 -85.55 19.00 23.46
C MET A 18 -84.96 20.42 23.37
N VAL A 19 -85.71 21.43 23.83
CA VAL A 19 -85.24 22.83 23.93
C VAL A 19 -83.98 22.91 24.78
N SER A 20 -83.98 22.25 25.93
CA SER A 20 -82.87 22.28 26.88
C SER A 20 -81.61 21.63 26.30
N SER A 21 -81.74 20.47 25.64
CA SER A 21 -80.62 19.76 25.00
C SER A 21 -80.05 20.56 23.82
N LEU A 22 -80.89 21.11 22.95
CA LEU A 22 -80.44 21.92 21.81
C LEU A 22 -79.77 23.22 22.27
N SER A 23 -80.22 23.80 23.39
CA SER A 23 -79.56 24.96 24.00
C SER A 23 -78.23 24.60 24.66
N GLN A 24 -78.11 23.43 25.32
CA GLN A 24 -76.86 22.97 25.95
C GLN A 24 -75.78 22.64 24.92
N LEU A 25 -76.17 22.08 23.77
CA LEU A 25 -75.29 21.83 22.64
C LEU A 25 -74.96 23.10 21.84
N HIS A 26 -75.49 24.26 22.24
CA HIS A 26 -75.32 25.55 21.56
C HIS A 26 -75.74 25.53 20.08
N ILE A 27 -76.73 24.70 19.73
CA ILE A 27 -77.23 24.55 18.36
C ILE A 27 -78.30 25.61 18.05
N LEU A 28 -79.31 25.75 18.92
CA LEU A 28 -80.38 26.74 18.75
C LEU A 28 -81.10 27.02 20.08
N THR A 29 -81.61 28.25 20.27
CA THR A 29 -82.44 28.65 21.42
C THR A 29 -83.85 29.02 20.96
N PHE A 30 -84.87 28.32 21.44
CA PHE A 30 -86.29 28.57 21.15
C PHE A 30 -87.17 28.24 22.37
N LYS A 31 -88.46 28.57 22.36
CA LYS A 31 -89.35 28.30 23.50
C LYS A 31 -90.05 26.95 23.36
N SER A 32 -90.44 26.34 24.48
CA SER A 32 -91.13 25.04 24.43
C SER A 32 -92.50 25.12 23.77
N GLU A 33 -93.15 26.28 23.79
CA GLU A 33 -94.45 26.52 23.15
C GLU A 33 -94.36 26.46 21.62
N ASP A 34 -93.20 26.83 21.06
CA ASP A 34 -92.94 26.88 19.62
C ASP A 34 -92.96 25.50 18.95
N LEU A 35 -92.71 24.44 19.74
CA LEU A 35 -92.77 23.05 19.27
C LEU A 35 -94.18 22.43 19.31
N SER A 36 -95.14 23.10 19.98
CA SER A 36 -96.51 22.58 20.12
C SER A 36 -97.33 22.79 18.84
N ASN A 37 -97.03 23.86 18.10
CA ASN A 37 -97.56 24.10 16.75
C ASN A 37 -96.48 24.79 15.90
N PRO A 38 -95.48 24.03 15.43
CA PRO A 38 -94.30 24.61 14.82
C PRO A 38 -94.62 25.22 13.45
N THR A 39 -94.24 26.48 13.25
CA THR A 39 -94.30 27.13 11.95
C THR A 39 -93.14 26.65 11.08
N PHE A 40 -93.30 26.77 9.76
CA PHE A 40 -92.27 26.40 8.80
C PHE A 40 -90.91 27.07 9.12
N ASP A 41 -90.91 28.35 9.49
CA ASP A 41 -89.67 29.09 9.82
C ASP A 41 -88.91 28.46 10.99
N ILE A 42 -89.64 27.99 12.01
CA ILE A 42 -89.07 27.37 13.20
C ILE A 42 -88.49 26.00 12.83
N VAL A 43 -89.23 25.19 12.07
CA VAL A 43 -88.77 23.87 11.59
C VAL A 43 -87.53 24.01 10.70
N SER A 44 -87.57 24.94 9.75
CA SER A 44 -86.46 25.24 8.84
C SER A 44 -85.23 25.70 9.61
N SER A 45 -85.40 26.55 10.63
CA SER A 45 -84.29 27.03 11.48
C SER A 45 -83.66 25.89 12.27
N ILE A 46 -84.47 24.98 12.83
CA ILE A 46 -83.97 23.83 13.59
C ILE A 46 -83.15 22.90 12.70
N TYR A 47 -83.69 22.49 11.54
CA TYR A 47 -82.97 21.60 10.64
C TYR A 47 -81.71 22.24 10.06
N THR A 48 -81.75 23.53 9.72
CA THR A 48 -80.56 24.28 9.27
C THR A 48 -79.46 24.32 10.33
N ALA A 49 -79.82 24.59 11.59
CA ALA A 49 -78.86 24.64 12.69
C ALA A 49 -78.25 23.27 12.99
N ILE A 50 -79.06 22.20 12.95
CA ILE A 50 -78.58 20.83 13.12
C ILE A 50 -77.62 20.44 12.00
N LEU A 51 -77.96 20.73 10.73
CA LEU A 51 -77.08 20.49 9.59
C LEU A 51 -75.75 21.22 9.73
N SER A 52 -75.79 22.51 10.10
CA SER A 52 -74.58 23.32 10.25
C SER A 52 -73.67 22.83 11.38
N HIS A 53 -74.24 22.21 12.42
CA HIS A 53 -73.47 21.62 13.51
C HIS A 53 -72.83 20.29 13.12
N LEU A 54 -73.54 19.46 12.36
CA LEU A 54 -73.09 18.12 11.96
C LEU A 54 -72.15 18.15 10.73
N ASP A 55 -72.35 19.12 9.84
CA ASP A 55 -71.52 19.36 8.66
C ASP A 55 -71.12 20.86 8.55
N PRO A 56 -70.13 21.31 9.34
CA PRO A 56 -69.68 22.70 9.32
C PRO A 56 -68.98 23.12 8.02
N LEU A 57 -68.65 22.17 7.15
CA LEU A 57 -67.96 22.40 5.87
C LEU A 57 -68.90 22.30 4.66
N GLY A 58 -70.19 22.02 4.88
CA GLY A 58 -71.19 21.92 3.84
C GLY A 58 -71.47 23.24 3.12
N GLU A 59 -71.94 23.17 1.87
CA GLU A 59 -72.31 24.34 1.09
C GLU A 59 -73.47 25.13 1.74
N ASP A 60 -73.45 26.46 1.62
CA ASP A 60 -74.51 27.34 2.15
C ASP A 60 -75.88 26.95 1.57
N LEU A 61 -76.86 26.72 2.44
CA LEU A 61 -78.23 26.35 2.06
C LEU A 61 -78.93 27.42 1.21
N SER A 62 -78.42 28.65 1.23
CA SER A 62 -78.89 29.75 0.39
C SER A 62 -78.31 29.74 -1.03
N ASN A 63 -77.23 28.99 -1.27
CA ASN A 63 -76.63 28.86 -2.59
C ASN A 63 -77.41 27.83 -3.42
N ALA A 64 -78.09 28.33 -4.45
CA ALA A 64 -78.55 27.48 -5.54
C ALA A 64 -77.40 27.26 -6.52
N ASP A 65 -77.38 26.10 -7.19
CA ASP A 65 -76.51 25.92 -8.34
C ASP A 65 -76.86 26.97 -9.42
N PHE A 66 -75.89 27.84 -9.76
CA PHE A 66 -76.09 28.95 -10.68
C PHE A 66 -76.60 28.48 -12.04
N GLY A 67 -76.22 27.28 -12.49
CA GLY A 67 -76.71 26.69 -13.74
C GLY A 67 -78.19 26.28 -13.70
N ALA A 68 -78.72 25.93 -12.53
CA ALA A 68 -80.12 25.56 -12.35
C ALA A 68 -81.05 26.77 -12.30
N LEU A 69 -80.55 27.95 -11.87
CA LEU A 69 -81.32 29.20 -11.84
C LEU A 69 -81.59 29.77 -13.23
N GLU A 70 -80.72 29.54 -14.22
CA GLU A 70 -80.91 29.97 -15.62
C GLU A 70 -82.12 29.30 -16.29
N LEU A 71 -82.57 28.15 -15.78
CA LEU A 71 -83.73 27.41 -16.29
C LEU A 71 -85.06 27.92 -15.73
N LEU A 72 -85.04 28.80 -14.72
CA LEU A 72 -86.23 29.35 -14.10
C LEU A 72 -86.66 30.62 -14.84
N GLU A 73 -87.93 30.68 -15.23
CA GLU A 73 -88.52 31.84 -15.94
C GLU A 73 -88.56 33.11 -15.05
N ASN A 74 -88.58 32.93 -13.72
CA ASN A 74 -88.49 33.99 -12.73
C ASN A 74 -87.67 33.52 -11.49
N PRO A 75 -86.33 33.54 -11.56
CA PRO A 75 -85.47 33.00 -10.50
C PRO A 75 -85.68 33.73 -9.16
N ASP A 76 -85.89 35.04 -9.18
CA ASP A 76 -86.13 35.86 -7.97
C ASP A 76 -87.43 35.46 -7.26
N GLY A 77 -88.47 35.09 -8.02
CA GLY A 77 -89.75 34.61 -7.49
C GLY A 77 -89.68 33.21 -6.85
N HIS A 78 -88.64 32.44 -7.15
CA HIS A 78 -88.48 31.06 -6.68
C HIS A 78 -87.44 30.90 -5.56
N PHE A 79 -86.82 31.98 -5.10
CA PHE A 79 -85.78 31.96 -4.08
C PHE A 79 -86.16 31.16 -2.83
N THR A 80 -87.38 31.37 -2.30
CA THR A 80 -87.88 30.63 -1.13
C THR A 80 -88.05 29.14 -1.42
N SER A 81 -88.61 28.77 -2.59
CA SER A 81 -88.83 27.37 -2.97
C SER A 81 -87.51 26.62 -3.17
N VAL A 82 -86.51 27.26 -3.77
CA VAL A 82 -85.18 26.68 -3.97
C VAL A 82 -84.50 26.42 -2.63
N ARG A 83 -84.58 27.37 -1.69
CA ARG A 83 -84.07 27.19 -0.32
C ARG A 83 -84.74 26.01 0.40
N VAL A 84 -86.07 25.87 0.29
CA VAL A 84 -86.81 24.76 0.90
C VAL A 84 -86.39 23.41 0.30
N LEU A 85 -86.25 23.33 -1.03
CA LEU A 85 -85.86 22.09 -1.71
C LEU A 85 -84.41 21.71 -1.43
N ASN A 86 -83.49 22.67 -1.37
CA ASN A 86 -82.10 22.41 -0.99
C ASN A 86 -82.02 21.86 0.44
N LEU A 87 -82.74 22.47 1.38
CA LEU A 87 -82.82 21.98 2.75
C LEU A 87 -83.43 20.57 2.82
N TYR A 88 -84.48 20.30 2.03
CA TYR A 88 -85.07 18.98 1.94
C TYR A 88 -84.07 17.92 1.46
N HIS A 89 -83.37 18.14 0.35
CA HIS A 89 -82.42 17.17 -0.19
C HIS A 89 -81.26 16.90 0.78
N LYS A 90 -80.67 17.96 1.36
CA LYS A 90 -79.57 17.78 2.33
C LYS A 90 -80.00 17.03 3.58
N MET A 91 -81.19 17.33 4.12
CA MET A 91 -81.74 16.57 5.24
C MET A 91 -82.06 15.13 4.86
N THR A 92 -82.58 14.88 3.65
CA THR A 92 -82.80 13.51 3.15
C THR A 92 -81.49 12.74 3.07
N ASP A 93 -80.42 13.34 2.54
CA ASP A 93 -79.11 12.69 2.44
C ASP A 93 -78.51 12.41 3.83
N LEU A 94 -78.56 13.39 4.74
CA LEU A 94 -78.08 13.22 6.12
C LEU A 94 -78.89 12.14 6.86
N ILE A 95 -80.22 12.18 6.76
CA ILE A 95 -81.08 11.19 7.41
C ILE A 95 -80.83 9.82 6.80
N ALA A 96 -80.78 9.66 5.48
CA ALA A 96 -80.48 8.38 4.83
C ALA A 96 -79.11 7.80 5.25
N SER A 97 -78.13 8.65 5.58
CA SER A 97 -76.81 8.22 6.06
C SER A 97 -76.78 7.79 7.55
N SER A 98 -77.72 8.28 8.36
CA SER A 98 -77.74 8.12 9.83
C SER A 98 -78.96 7.34 10.36
N CYS A 99 -80.00 7.18 9.54
CA CYS A 99 -81.30 6.56 9.82
C CYS A 99 -81.96 6.05 8.50
N SER A 100 -82.36 4.80 8.45
CA SER A 100 -83.43 4.17 7.64
C SER A 100 -84.85 4.77 7.85
N MET A 101 -84.92 6.08 8.08
CA MET A 101 -86.14 6.87 8.05
C MET A 101 -86.29 7.42 6.64
N ASP A 102 -87.46 7.28 6.01
CA ASP A 102 -87.72 8.20 4.89
C ASP A 102 -87.74 9.63 5.45
N PHE A 103 -87.28 10.62 4.70
CA PHE A 103 -87.56 12.02 5.00
C PHE A 103 -88.38 12.55 3.84
N THR A 104 -89.59 13.03 4.11
CA THR A 104 -90.48 13.55 3.07
C THR A 104 -90.53 15.06 3.13
N LEU A 105 -90.81 15.70 2.00
CA LEU A 105 -91.00 17.16 1.97
C LEU A 105 -92.13 17.60 2.93
N LYS A 106 -93.09 16.69 3.21
CA LYS A 106 -94.08 16.89 4.26
C LYS A 106 -93.42 17.01 5.63
N ASP A 107 -92.40 16.25 5.97
CA ASP A 107 -91.73 16.34 7.28
C ASP A 107 -91.04 17.70 7.48
N LEU A 108 -90.58 18.32 6.39
CA LEU A 108 -90.03 19.68 6.38
C LEU A 108 -91.13 20.76 6.42
N LEU A 109 -92.22 20.58 5.69
CA LEU A 109 -93.32 21.56 5.58
C LEU A 109 -94.38 21.43 6.69
N PHE A 110 -94.50 20.25 7.28
CA PHE A 110 -95.52 19.81 8.22
C PHE A 110 -94.97 18.65 9.07
N LEU A 111 -94.45 18.92 10.27
CA LEU A 111 -93.99 17.89 11.21
C LEU A 111 -95.14 16.95 11.62
N LYS A 112 -95.43 15.93 10.80
CA LYS A 112 -96.45 14.89 11.00
C LYS A 112 -95.93 13.50 10.65
N ARG A 113 -94.61 13.27 10.74
CA ARG A 113 -94.06 11.91 10.71
C ARG A 113 -94.43 11.17 11.98
N ASP A 114 -94.70 9.87 11.86
CA ASP A 114 -94.99 9.01 13.00
C ASP A 114 -93.74 8.88 13.88
N ARG A 115 -93.68 9.69 14.93
CA ARG A 115 -92.57 9.79 15.91
C ARG A 115 -92.11 8.42 16.42
N THR A 116 -92.99 7.43 16.41
CA THR A 116 -92.73 6.08 16.92
C THR A 116 -91.73 5.29 16.06
N ALA A 117 -91.73 5.46 14.73
CA ALA A 117 -90.79 4.78 13.84
C ALA A 117 -89.38 5.36 14.00
N LEU A 118 -89.26 6.69 14.01
CA LEU A 118 -88.01 7.44 14.26
C LEU A 118 -87.34 7.01 15.54
N ASN A 119 -88.16 6.84 16.57
CA ASN A 119 -87.67 6.45 17.85
C ASN A 119 -87.14 5.01 17.91
N LYS A 120 -87.56 4.12 17.01
CA LYS A 120 -87.06 2.74 17.02
C LYS A 120 -85.67 2.64 16.41
N GLU A 121 -85.43 3.44 15.38
CA GLU A 121 -84.22 3.36 14.61
C GLU A 121 -83.01 3.92 15.32
N ILE A 122 -83.13 5.14 15.87
CA ILE A 122 -81.99 5.80 16.50
C ILE A 122 -81.51 4.92 17.70
N LEU A 123 -82.33 3.99 18.21
CA LEU A 123 -81.99 3.20 19.39
C LEU A 123 -81.08 2.11 18.95
N ASN A 124 -81.51 1.42 17.90
CA ASN A 124 -80.73 0.35 17.33
C ASN A 124 -79.33 0.88 17.02
N HIS A 125 -79.25 2.13 16.54
CA HIS A 125 -77.98 2.83 16.39
C HIS A 125 -77.24 3.09 17.73
N GLU A 126 -77.91 3.59 18.77
CA GLU A 126 -77.29 3.85 20.09
C GLU A 126 -76.80 2.57 20.79
N GLU A 127 -77.55 1.47 20.72
CA GLU A 127 -77.16 0.16 21.24
C GLU A 127 -75.96 -0.41 20.47
N MET A 128 -75.98 -0.33 19.14
CA MET A 128 -74.84 -0.74 18.30
C MET A 128 -73.59 0.11 18.61
N SER A 129 -73.76 1.43 18.74
CA SER A 129 -72.66 2.34 19.11
C SER A 129 -72.05 1.99 20.47
N LYS A 130 -72.89 1.64 21.47
CA LYS A 130 -72.41 1.19 22.80
C LYS A 130 -71.67 -0.14 22.73
N MET A 131 -72.08 -1.06 21.86
CA MET A 131 -71.37 -2.34 21.66
C MET A 131 -70.06 -2.15 20.89
N GLU A 132 -69.97 -1.15 20.02
CA GLU A 132 -68.76 -0.82 19.25
C GLU A 132 -67.75 -0.02 20.10
N GLN A 133 -68.21 0.76 21.08
CA GLN A 133 -67.36 1.55 21.99
C GLN A 133 -66.17 0.79 22.60
N PRO A 134 -66.31 -0.42 23.20
CA PRO A 134 -65.17 -1.15 23.75
C PRO A 134 -64.18 -1.60 22.67
N ILE A 135 -64.67 -1.94 21.46
CA ILE A 135 -63.82 -2.34 20.33
C ILE A 135 -63.00 -1.13 19.88
N ILE A 136 -63.62 0.05 19.78
CA ILE A 136 -62.92 1.31 19.45
C ILE A 136 -61.84 1.60 20.49
N GLN A 137 -62.14 1.48 21.79
CA GLN A 137 -61.16 1.71 22.86
C GLN A 137 -59.99 0.72 22.81
N GLU A 138 -60.25 -0.55 22.50
CA GLU A 138 -59.20 -1.57 22.33
C GLU A 138 -58.28 -1.22 21.14
N VAL A 139 -58.87 -0.86 19.99
CA VAL A 139 -58.11 -0.45 18.80
C VAL A 139 -57.33 0.83 19.06
N GLU A 140 -57.89 1.81 19.77
CA GLU A 140 -57.19 3.05 20.16
C GLU A 140 -55.99 2.75 21.07
N ALA A 141 -56.14 1.81 22.00
CA ALA A 141 -55.05 1.36 22.87
C ALA A 141 -53.94 0.69 22.05
N GLU A 142 -54.28 -0.22 21.13
CA GLU A 142 -53.33 -0.90 20.25
C GLU A 142 -52.59 0.11 19.36
N VAL A 143 -53.31 1.05 18.74
CA VAL A 143 -52.71 2.13 17.93
C VAL A 143 -51.72 2.94 18.75
N LYS A 144 -52.05 3.27 20.01
CA LYS A 144 -51.15 4.02 20.90
C LYS A 144 -49.90 3.21 21.25
N GLU A 145 -50.01 1.91 21.52
CA GLU A 145 -48.87 1.03 21.78
C GLU A 145 -47.96 0.89 20.54
N LEU A 146 -48.55 0.71 19.36
CA LEU A 146 -47.82 0.66 18.09
C LEU A 146 -47.10 1.99 17.81
N GLN A 147 -47.75 3.13 18.04
CA GLN A 147 -47.11 4.44 17.92
C GLN A 147 -45.91 4.59 18.85
N GLN A 148 -46.02 4.17 20.11
CA GLN A 148 -44.90 4.18 21.07
C GLN A 148 -43.77 3.25 20.63
N THR A 149 -44.10 2.08 20.10
CA THR A 149 -43.13 1.10 19.58
C THR A 149 -42.37 1.68 18.38
N ILE A 150 -43.07 2.31 17.44
CA ILE A 150 -42.46 3.01 16.29
C ILE A 150 -41.50 4.09 16.76
N GLN A 151 -41.90 4.92 17.74
CA GLN A 151 -41.03 5.96 18.28
C GLN A 151 -39.78 5.37 18.94
N SER A 152 -39.91 4.27 19.69
CA SER A 152 -38.78 3.56 20.29
C SER A 152 -37.82 3.00 19.24
N LEU A 153 -38.36 2.29 18.24
CA LEU A 153 -37.57 1.72 17.14
C LEU A 153 -36.86 2.80 16.33
N ASN A 154 -37.50 3.93 16.05
CA ASN A 154 -36.87 5.06 15.36
C ASN A 154 -35.69 5.64 16.16
N LYS A 155 -35.82 5.76 17.49
CA LYS A 155 -34.69 6.17 18.36
C LYS A 155 -33.54 5.17 18.31
N GLN A 156 -33.84 3.87 18.36
CA GLN A 156 -32.83 2.82 18.24
C GLN A 156 -32.15 2.84 16.87
N GLN A 157 -32.91 2.99 15.78
CA GLN A 157 -32.39 3.09 14.42
C GLN A 157 -31.43 4.29 14.27
N MET A 158 -31.79 5.45 14.82
CA MET A 158 -30.94 6.63 14.79
C MET A 158 -29.65 6.46 15.59
N SER A 159 -29.73 5.86 16.79
CA SER A 159 -28.56 5.51 17.60
C SER A 159 -27.64 4.53 16.87
N LEU A 160 -28.20 3.47 16.30
CA LEU A 160 -27.45 2.47 15.57
C LEU A 160 -26.77 3.06 14.32
N LYS A 161 -27.46 3.95 13.60
CA LYS A 161 -26.89 4.68 12.46
C LYS A 161 -25.73 5.58 12.88
N ALA A 162 -25.80 6.22 14.04
CA ALA A 162 -24.70 7.03 14.58
C ALA A 162 -23.49 6.17 15.00
N SER A 163 -23.75 5.03 15.65
CA SER A 163 -22.71 4.04 15.99
C SER A 163 -22.02 3.48 14.74
N PHE A 164 -22.81 3.10 13.72
CA PHE A 164 -22.30 2.63 12.44
C PHE A 164 -21.36 3.65 11.78
N ARG A 165 -21.75 4.93 11.75
CA ARG A 165 -20.89 6.01 11.22
C ARG A 165 -19.56 6.08 11.97
N THR A 166 -19.61 6.07 13.30
CA THR A 166 -18.40 6.08 14.15
C THR A 166 -17.48 4.89 13.85
N VAL A 167 -18.03 3.69 13.72
CA VAL A 167 -17.24 2.49 13.39
C VAL A 167 -16.64 2.59 12.00
N ASN A 168 -17.43 3.01 11.01
CA ASN A 168 -16.97 3.17 9.63
C ASN A 168 -15.85 4.21 9.50
N ASP A 169 -15.93 5.31 10.25
CA ASP A 169 -14.87 6.33 10.28
C ASP A 169 -13.58 5.78 10.92
N LYS A 170 -13.70 4.99 12.00
CA LYS A 170 -12.55 4.28 12.59
C LYS A 170 -11.94 3.23 11.65
N THR A 171 -12.77 2.52 10.88
CA THR A 171 -12.29 1.58 9.86
C THR A 171 -11.43 2.30 8.83
N LYS A 172 -11.89 3.43 8.30
CA LYS A 172 -11.09 4.25 7.36
C LYS A 172 -9.79 4.74 7.97
N GLU A 173 -9.82 5.23 9.22
CA GLU A 173 -8.62 5.68 9.92
C GLU A 173 -7.60 4.53 10.09
N ILE A 174 -8.07 3.32 10.40
CA ILE A 174 -7.22 2.13 10.50
C ILE A 174 -6.65 1.76 9.12
N ASP A 175 -7.44 1.78 8.06
CA ASP A 175 -6.99 1.49 6.70
C ASP A 175 -5.91 2.48 6.23
N ASP A 176 -6.07 3.78 6.55
CA ASP A 176 -5.06 4.81 6.27
C ASP A 176 -3.75 4.53 7.04
N LYS A 177 -3.84 4.12 8.32
CA LYS A 177 -2.67 3.74 9.12
C LYS A 177 -1.99 2.49 8.59
N ILE A 178 -2.75 1.48 8.15
CA ILE A 178 -2.20 0.27 7.53
C ILE A 178 -1.45 0.66 6.26
N SER A 179 -2.08 1.45 5.38
CA SER A 179 -1.45 1.91 4.13
C SER A 179 -0.16 2.69 4.38
N SER A 180 -0.14 3.56 5.40
CA SER A 180 1.07 4.28 5.82
C SER A 180 2.15 3.34 6.37
N ALA A 181 1.79 2.34 7.15
CA ALA A 181 2.73 1.38 7.73
C ALA A 181 3.34 0.46 6.64
N GLU A 182 2.54 0.03 5.67
CA GLU A 182 3.01 -0.75 4.51
C GLU A 182 4.00 0.05 3.66
N PHE A 183 3.76 1.35 3.48
CA PHE A 183 4.68 2.24 2.77
C PHE A 183 6.05 2.32 3.48
N GLU A 184 6.06 2.56 4.79
CA GLU A 184 7.31 2.61 5.58
C GLU A 184 8.01 1.25 5.63
N LEU A 185 7.25 0.15 5.75
CA LEU A 185 7.80 -1.21 5.65
C LEU A 185 8.49 -1.43 4.30
N GLY A 186 7.88 -0.98 3.20
CA GLY A 186 8.47 -1.05 1.86
C GLY A 186 9.78 -0.27 1.76
N LYS A 187 9.85 0.92 2.36
CA LYS A 187 11.08 1.73 2.45
C LYS A 187 12.17 1.01 3.25
N HIS A 188 11.83 0.48 4.42
CA HIS A 188 12.77 -0.28 5.24
C HIS A 188 13.24 -1.55 4.55
N ALA A 189 12.37 -2.27 3.82
CA ALA A 189 12.76 -3.43 3.03
C ALA A 189 13.74 -3.05 1.91
N GLN A 190 13.53 -1.92 1.24
CA GLN A 190 14.46 -1.40 0.24
C GLN A 190 15.82 -1.05 0.85
N GLU A 191 15.83 -0.36 2.00
CA GLU A 191 17.07 -0.04 2.73
C GLU A 191 17.79 -1.28 3.22
N PHE A 192 17.05 -2.27 3.75
CA PHE A 192 17.59 -3.56 4.17
C PHE A 192 18.27 -4.27 3.00
N SER A 193 17.64 -4.32 1.82
CA SER A 193 18.25 -4.90 0.61
C SER A 193 19.53 -4.16 0.21
N LYS A 194 19.53 -2.82 0.25
CA LYS A 194 20.73 -2.00 -0.01
C LYS A 194 21.84 -2.33 0.99
N LEU A 195 21.54 -2.42 2.29
CA LEU A 195 22.53 -2.77 3.31
C LEU A 195 23.03 -4.20 3.15
N GLN A 196 22.14 -5.16 2.89
CA GLN A 196 22.47 -6.55 2.64
C GLN A 196 23.43 -6.71 1.45
N SER A 197 23.27 -5.90 0.40
CA SER A 197 24.20 -5.90 -0.74
C SER A 197 25.61 -5.43 -0.39
N LYS A 198 25.77 -4.65 0.68
CA LYS A 198 27.07 -4.18 1.18
C LYS A 198 27.75 -5.19 2.11
N ILE A 199 26.99 -6.16 2.62
CA ILE A 199 27.55 -7.21 3.48
C ILE A 199 28.30 -8.20 2.59
N VAL A 200 29.55 -8.49 2.97
CA VAL A 200 30.36 -9.52 2.33
C VAL A 200 29.65 -10.87 2.47
N GLN A 201 29.22 -11.44 1.35
CA GLN A 201 28.42 -12.69 1.35
C GLN A 201 29.20 -13.93 1.79
N SER A 202 30.53 -13.92 1.71
CA SER A 202 31.36 -15.04 2.16
C SER A 202 32.70 -14.56 2.73
N PRO A 203 32.71 -14.20 4.02
CA PRO A 203 33.92 -13.78 4.73
C PRO A 203 35.03 -14.83 4.62
N ASP A 204 34.70 -16.12 4.75
CA ASP A 204 35.67 -17.22 4.68
C ASP A 204 36.34 -17.37 3.31
N LYS A 205 35.61 -17.08 2.22
CA LYS A 205 36.20 -17.08 0.86
C LYS A 205 37.17 -15.91 0.71
N LEU A 206 36.82 -14.72 1.20
CA LEU A 206 37.73 -13.57 1.17
C LEU A 206 38.97 -13.80 2.05
N GLN A 207 38.79 -14.37 3.23
CA GLN A 207 39.91 -14.69 4.13
C GLN A 207 40.86 -15.72 3.51
N ARG A 208 40.32 -16.79 2.90
CA ARG A 208 41.14 -17.77 2.17
C ARG A 208 41.92 -17.12 1.03
N ALA A 209 41.27 -16.32 0.19
CA ALA A 209 41.94 -15.63 -0.92
C ALA A 209 43.02 -14.65 -0.43
N LEU A 210 42.81 -14.01 0.72
CA LEU A 210 43.77 -13.10 1.32
C LEU A 210 45.00 -13.85 1.87
N GLU A 211 44.79 -14.96 2.57
CA GLU A 211 45.87 -15.83 3.05
C GLU A 211 46.66 -16.46 1.90
N GLU A 212 45.98 -16.88 0.83
CA GLU A 212 46.64 -17.36 -0.40
C GLU A 212 47.52 -16.28 -1.03
N LYS A 213 47.01 -15.05 -1.20
CA LYS A 213 47.82 -13.93 -1.72
C LYS A 213 48.99 -13.57 -0.82
N LYS A 214 48.85 -13.68 0.51
CA LYS A 214 49.96 -13.50 1.45
C LYS A 214 51.03 -14.57 1.25
N SER A 215 50.64 -15.83 1.10
CA SER A 215 51.54 -16.94 0.83
C SER A 215 52.32 -16.72 -0.47
N ILE A 216 51.63 -16.41 -1.57
CA ILE A 216 52.25 -16.11 -2.87
C ILE A 216 53.23 -14.93 -2.76
N ARG A 217 52.86 -13.86 -2.04
CA ARG A 217 53.76 -12.72 -1.83
C ARG A 217 55.02 -13.12 -1.05
N ALA A 218 54.88 -13.96 -0.03
CA ALA A 218 56.01 -14.43 0.76
C ALA A 218 56.98 -15.27 -0.09
N GLU A 219 56.45 -16.16 -0.93
CA GLU A 219 57.23 -16.96 -1.87
C GLU A 219 57.95 -16.09 -2.90
N ALA A 220 57.26 -15.13 -3.52
CA ALA A 220 57.86 -14.17 -4.45
C ALA A 220 59.02 -13.37 -3.80
N LYS A 221 58.84 -12.92 -2.54
CA LYS A 221 59.89 -12.21 -1.80
C LYS A 221 61.08 -13.11 -1.41
N ASN A 222 60.85 -14.41 -1.19
CA ASN A 222 61.92 -15.38 -0.98
C ASN A 222 62.69 -15.61 -2.30
N ALA A 223 61.97 -15.79 -3.41
CA ALA A 223 62.56 -15.96 -4.73
C ALA A 223 63.38 -14.73 -5.16
N GLU A 224 62.88 -13.53 -4.91
CA GLU A 224 63.60 -12.27 -5.15
C GLU A 224 64.92 -12.23 -4.36
N ARG A 225 64.89 -12.58 -3.07
CA ARG A 225 66.11 -12.65 -2.24
C ARG A 225 67.11 -13.67 -2.76
N ALA A 226 66.64 -14.86 -3.15
CA ALA A 226 67.50 -15.89 -3.72
C ALA A 226 68.12 -15.45 -5.05
N ALA A 227 67.34 -14.80 -5.93
CA ALA A 227 67.83 -14.25 -7.18
C ALA A 227 68.88 -13.15 -6.96
N MET A 228 68.65 -12.25 -5.99
CA MET A 228 69.61 -11.20 -5.62
C MET A 228 70.91 -11.80 -5.10
N GLN A 229 70.84 -12.82 -4.24
CA GLN A 229 72.04 -13.52 -3.75
C GLN A 229 72.80 -14.19 -4.89
N CYS A 230 72.11 -14.91 -5.77
CA CYS A 230 72.73 -15.54 -6.93
C CYS A 230 73.40 -14.50 -7.86
N PHE A 231 72.75 -13.35 -8.06
CA PHE A 231 73.32 -12.24 -8.81
C PHE A 231 74.62 -11.72 -8.18
N GLN A 232 74.65 -11.52 -6.86
CA GLN A 232 75.85 -11.08 -6.14
C GLN A 232 77.00 -12.10 -6.23
N GLU A 233 76.70 -13.39 -6.09
CA GLU A 233 77.68 -14.47 -6.25
C GLU A 233 78.27 -14.50 -7.68
N ARG A 234 77.41 -14.38 -8.69
CA ARG A 234 77.85 -14.30 -10.10
C ARG A 234 78.66 -13.05 -10.38
N SER A 235 78.27 -11.89 -9.85
CA SER A 235 79.02 -10.63 -9.96
C SER A 235 80.41 -10.79 -9.37
N SER A 236 80.50 -11.36 -8.16
CA SER A 236 81.77 -11.67 -7.49
C SER A 236 82.63 -12.61 -8.34
N THR A 237 82.03 -13.63 -8.95
CA THR A 237 82.72 -14.58 -9.84
C THR A 237 83.28 -13.89 -11.09
N VAL A 238 82.49 -13.02 -11.73
CA VAL A 238 82.93 -12.24 -12.90
C VAL A 238 84.09 -11.31 -12.56
N GLU A 239 84.09 -10.68 -11.38
CA GLU A 239 85.21 -9.85 -10.93
C GLU A 239 86.52 -10.64 -10.80
N VAL A 240 86.46 -11.87 -10.29
CA VAL A 240 87.63 -12.76 -10.22
C VAL A 240 88.13 -13.11 -11.62
N TYR A 241 87.24 -13.49 -12.53
CA TYR A 241 87.62 -13.77 -13.93
C TYR A 241 88.24 -12.55 -14.62
N LEU A 242 87.71 -11.36 -14.39
CA LEU A 242 88.26 -10.12 -14.95
C LEU A 242 89.70 -9.88 -14.44
N LYS A 243 89.95 -10.11 -13.16
CA LYS A 243 91.31 -10.01 -12.58
C LYS A 243 92.25 -11.05 -13.19
N ALA A 244 91.81 -12.29 -13.40
CA ALA A 244 92.60 -13.34 -14.05
C ALA A 244 92.93 -13.00 -15.51
N CYS A 245 91.94 -12.53 -16.29
CA CYS A 245 92.14 -12.11 -17.69
C CYS A 245 93.15 -10.96 -17.79
N LYS A 246 93.09 -9.99 -16.87
CA LYS A 246 94.08 -8.90 -16.79
C LYS A 246 95.50 -9.42 -16.53
N LYS A 247 95.66 -10.41 -15.65
CA LYS A 247 96.98 -11.04 -15.40
C LYS A 247 97.49 -11.80 -16.64
N LEU A 248 96.64 -12.64 -17.25
CA LEU A 248 97.00 -13.37 -18.47
C LEU A 248 97.39 -12.43 -19.61
N SER A 249 96.69 -11.31 -19.78
CA SER A 249 97.03 -10.31 -20.79
C SER A 249 98.42 -9.71 -20.56
N LYS A 250 98.81 -9.48 -19.30
CA LYS A 250 100.18 -9.01 -18.97
C LYS A 250 101.23 -10.06 -19.34
N HIS A 251 101.01 -11.32 -18.93
CA HIS A 251 101.94 -12.41 -19.27
C HIS A 251 102.03 -12.67 -20.77
N LEU A 252 100.94 -12.48 -21.53
CA LEU A 252 100.97 -12.58 -22.99
C LEU A 252 101.94 -11.56 -23.61
N VAL A 253 101.94 -10.32 -23.10
CA VAL A 253 102.88 -9.27 -23.55
C VAL A 253 104.32 -9.64 -23.18
N GLU A 254 104.56 -10.11 -21.96
CA GLU A 254 105.88 -10.60 -21.52
C GLU A 254 106.38 -11.76 -22.41
N MET A 255 105.50 -12.71 -22.71
CA MET A 255 105.81 -13.85 -23.57
C MET A 255 106.11 -13.42 -25.01
N GLN A 256 105.39 -12.42 -25.54
CA GLN A 256 105.68 -11.83 -26.86
C GLN A 256 107.05 -11.15 -26.87
N ALA A 257 107.42 -10.40 -25.84
CA ALA A 257 108.74 -9.79 -25.72
C ALA A 257 109.87 -10.84 -25.65
N LEU A 258 109.66 -11.92 -24.88
CA LEU A 258 110.59 -13.05 -24.86
C LEU A 258 110.71 -13.72 -26.24
N GLN A 259 109.59 -13.87 -26.97
CA GLN A 259 109.59 -14.45 -28.31
C GLN A 259 110.40 -13.61 -29.31
N GLU A 260 110.35 -12.27 -29.20
CA GLU A 260 111.18 -11.37 -30.00
C GLU A 260 112.67 -11.54 -29.68
N GLN A 261 113.03 -11.61 -28.39
CA GLN A 261 114.42 -11.87 -27.98
C GLN A 261 114.94 -13.22 -28.50
N VAL A 262 114.12 -14.27 -28.45
CA VAL A 262 114.45 -15.59 -29.01
C VAL A 262 114.66 -15.50 -30.53
N ASN A 263 113.83 -14.74 -31.24
CA ASN A 263 113.99 -14.54 -32.68
C ASN A 263 115.29 -13.76 -33.00
N TYR A 264 115.64 -12.76 -32.20
CA TYR A 264 116.91 -12.04 -32.31
C TYR A 264 118.10 -12.98 -32.07
N ALA A 265 118.07 -13.78 -31.00
CA ALA A 265 119.11 -14.77 -30.71
C ALA A 265 119.26 -15.80 -31.84
N LYS A 266 118.16 -16.27 -32.43
CA LYS A 266 118.17 -17.14 -33.62
C LYS A 266 118.79 -16.47 -34.86
N ALA A 267 118.60 -15.16 -35.03
CA ALA A 267 119.24 -14.40 -36.11
C ALA A 267 120.76 -14.29 -35.89
N VAL A 268 121.18 -13.94 -34.68
CA VAL A 268 122.60 -13.91 -34.29
C VAL A 268 123.26 -15.28 -34.46
N ASP A 269 122.59 -16.37 -34.07
CA ASP A 269 123.12 -17.74 -34.28
C ASP A 269 123.38 -18.05 -35.77
N LYS A 270 122.49 -17.59 -36.67
CA LYS A 270 122.72 -17.71 -38.11
C LYS A 270 123.93 -16.89 -38.55
N ASP A 271 124.07 -15.65 -38.07
CA ASP A 271 125.22 -14.79 -38.40
C ASP A 271 126.54 -15.36 -37.89
N VAL A 272 126.55 -15.96 -36.69
CA VAL A 272 127.72 -16.67 -36.13
C VAL A 272 128.08 -17.87 -37.01
N LYS A 273 127.10 -18.64 -37.49
CA LYS A 273 127.35 -19.75 -38.43
C LYS A 273 127.95 -19.25 -39.74
N VAL A 274 127.48 -18.12 -40.29
CA VAL A 274 128.04 -17.49 -41.49
C VAL A 274 129.47 -16.99 -41.26
N LEU A 275 129.73 -16.30 -40.16
CA LEU A 275 131.08 -15.83 -39.80
C LEU A 275 132.04 -16.98 -39.58
N LYS A 276 131.58 -18.08 -38.95
CA LYS A 276 132.37 -19.30 -38.79
C LYS A 276 132.71 -19.94 -40.14
N ALA A 277 131.79 -19.92 -41.11
CA ALA A 277 132.08 -20.38 -42.47
C ALA A 277 133.10 -19.47 -43.18
N LYS A 278 133.00 -18.15 -43.01
CA LYS A 278 133.99 -17.18 -43.55
C LYS A 278 135.38 -17.32 -42.92
N LEU A 279 135.46 -17.59 -41.62
CA LEU A 279 136.73 -17.85 -40.90
C LEU A 279 137.34 -19.21 -41.24
N SER A 280 136.57 -20.14 -41.81
CA SER A 280 137.09 -21.43 -42.28
C SER A 280 137.82 -21.34 -43.63
N ASP A 281 137.66 -20.22 -44.37
CA ASP A 281 138.33 -19.98 -45.66
C ASP A 281 139.65 -19.19 -45.52
N GLU A 282 139.88 -18.51 -44.39
CA GLU A 282 141.11 -17.76 -44.09
C GLU A 282 141.92 -18.54 -43.05
N GLY A 283 142.80 -19.44 -43.50
CA GLY A 283 143.49 -20.40 -42.64
C GLY A 283 144.37 -19.76 -41.57
N VAL A 284 143.91 -19.71 -40.31
CA VAL A 284 144.73 -19.55 -39.10
C VAL A 284 144.10 -20.28 -37.89
N LEU A 285 145.00 -20.85 -37.07
CA LEU A 285 144.81 -21.71 -35.91
C LEU A 285 143.87 -21.22 -34.78
N ASP A 286 143.16 -22.20 -34.21
CA ASP A 286 142.79 -22.44 -32.80
C ASP A 286 142.37 -21.26 -31.90
N MET A 287 141.08 -21.28 -31.50
CA MET A 287 140.57 -20.71 -30.24
C MET A 287 139.18 -21.28 -29.91
N SER A 288 139.05 -22.61 -29.79
CA SER A 288 137.77 -23.29 -29.54
C SER A 288 137.30 -23.32 -28.07
N VAL A 289 137.72 -22.38 -27.22
CA VAL A 289 137.46 -22.45 -25.75
C VAL A 289 136.65 -21.27 -25.19
N ILE A 290 136.47 -20.15 -25.90
CA ILE A 290 135.92 -18.92 -25.27
C ILE A 290 134.39 -18.73 -25.45
N ILE A 291 133.73 -19.38 -26.41
CA ILE A 291 132.29 -19.16 -26.68
C ILE A 291 131.38 -20.24 -26.06
N ARG A 292 131.93 -21.39 -25.63
CA ARG A 292 131.12 -22.52 -25.14
C ARG A 292 130.64 -22.34 -23.70
N THR A 293 131.37 -21.63 -22.86
CA THR A 293 131.07 -21.45 -21.42
C THR A 293 129.91 -20.50 -21.13
N PRO A 294 129.78 -19.32 -21.80
CA PRO A 294 128.66 -18.42 -21.57
C PRO A 294 127.32 -18.99 -22.05
N LEU A 295 127.30 -19.71 -23.18
CA LEU A 295 126.08 -20.30 -23.72
C LEU A 295 125.53 -21.41 -22.82
N VAL A 296 126.40 -22.29 -22.30
CA VAL A 296 126.00 -23.35 -21.36
C VAL A 296 125.50 -22.75 -20.05
N HIS A 297 126.11 -21.65 -19.56
CA HIS A 297 125.61 -20.96 -18.37
C HIS A 297 124.25 -20.29 -18.61
N PHE A 298 124.04 -19.66 -19.77
CA PHE A 298 122.75 -19.06 -20.12
C PHE A 298 121.62 -20.10 -20.17
N PHE A 299 121.84 -21.24 -20.85
CA PHE A 299 120.84 -22.32 -20.89
C PHE A 299 120.57 -22.94 -19.52
N ARG A 300 121.59 -23.12 -18.66
CA ARG A 300 121.39 -23.60 -17.28
C ARG A 300 120.64 -22.60 -16.40
N THR A 301 120.83 -21.30 -16.62
CA THR A 301 120.12 -20.25 -15.88
C THR A 301 118.66 -20.19 -16.33
N PHE A 302 118.41 -20.37 -17.63
CA PHE A 302 117.07 -20.43 -18.21
C PHE A 302 116.28 -21.67 -17.73
N GLU A 303 116.92 -22.85 -17.64
CA GLU A 303 116.30 -24.04 -17.05
C GLU A 303 115.96 -23.85 -15.56
N ALA A 304 116.85 -23.21 -14.79
CA ALA A 304 116.61 -22.95 -13.36
C ALA A 304 115.49 -21.92 -13.09
N GLU A 305 115.26 -20.97 -14.01
CA GLU A 305 114.11 -20.05 -13.95
C GLU A 305 112.80 -20.74 -14.36
N LEU A 306 112.84 -21.69 -15.30
CA LEU A 306 111.70 -22.53 -15.66
C LEU A 306 111.29 -23.49 -14.53
N GLU A 307 112.24 -24.06 -13.78
CA GLU A 307 111.95 -24.86 -12.58
C GLU A 307 111.47 -24.03 -11.38
N ARG A 308 111.76 -22.73 -11.33
CA ARG A 308 111.22 -21.79 -10.32
C ARG A 308 109.84 -21.23 -10.67
N ALA A 309 109.37 -21.40 -11.90
CA ALA A 309 108.01 -21.02 -12.26
C ALA A 309 107.04 -21.96 -11.52
N GLU A 310 106.35 -21.43 -10.51
CA GLU A 310 105.32 -22.19 -9.79
C GLU A 310 104.29 -22.73 -10.81
N PRO A 311 103.92 -24.03 -10.72
CA PRO A 311 102.87 -24.56 -11.56
C PRO A 311 101.60 -23.75 -11.33
N ILE A 312 100.94 -23.36 -12.43
CA ILE A 312 99.66 -22.66 -12.37
C ILE A 312 98.63 -23.62 -11.74
N ASP A 313 98.39 -23.46 -10.43
CA ASP A 313 97.36 -24.23 -9.74
C ASP A 313 95.97 -23.69 -10.09
N ILE A 314 95.32 -24.36 -11.04
CA ILE A 314 93.91 -24.15 -11.41
C ILE A 314 92.94 -25.01 -10.59
N SER A 315 93.44 -25.85 -9.67
CA SER A 315 92.61 -26.79 -8.91
C SER A 315 91.74 -26.11 -7.84
N HIS A 316 92.20 -25.00 -7.26
CA HIS A 316 91.41 -24.20 -6.31
C HIS A 316 90.23 -23.47 -6.96
N GLY A 317 90.24 -23.27 -8.27
CA GLY A 317 89.11 -22.71 -9.03
C GLY A 317 88.08 -23.76 -9.43
N LEU A 318 88.53 -24.97 -9.83
CA LEU A 318 87.66 -26.00 -10.40
C LEU A 318 86.94 -26.88 -9.35
N ALA A 319 87.49 -27.03 -8.13
CA ALA A 319 86.86 -27.85 -7.08
C ALA A 319 85.53 -27.25 -6.54
N LYS A 320 85.23 -25.97 -6.82
CA LYS A 320 83.93 -25.34 -6.57
C LYS A 320 82.97 -25.38 -7.78
N ILE A 321 83.38 -25.97 -8.90
CA ILE A 321 82.68 -25.94 -10.20
C ILE A 321 82.19 -27.35 -10.59
N ILE A 322 81.68 -28.13 -9.63
CA ILE A 322 80.77 -29.23 -9.93
C ILE A 322 79.44 -28.92 -9.25
N PRO A 323 78.40 -28.48 -9.99
CA PRO A 323 77.05 -28.46 -9.45
C PRO A 323 76.60 -29.91 -9.25
N ARG A 324 76.26 -30.30 -8.03
CA ARG A 324 75.38 -31.46 -7.83
C ARG A 324 74.05 -31.13 -8.50
N PHE A 325 73.77 -31.79 -9.62
CA PHE A 325 72.41 -31.91 -10.12
C PHE A 325 71.66 -32.81 -9.14
N ASP A 326 71.02 -32.22 -8.14
CA ASP A 326 69.96 -32.89 -7.38
C ASP A 326 68.71 -32.92 -8.28
N THR A 327 68.54 -34.04 -8.98
CA THR A 327 67.24 -34.43 -9.55
C THR A 327 66.36 -34.96 -8.43
N THR A 328 65.70 -34.08 -7.68
CA THR A 328 64.47 -34.45 -6.98
C THR A 328 63.30 -34.26 -7.93
N SER A 329 63.07 -35.30 -8.72
CA SER A 329 61.74 -35.66 -9.18
C SER A 329 61.04 -36.38 -8.03
N SER A 330 60.07 -35.73 -7.39
CA SER A 330 59.00 -36.41 -6.65
C SER A 330 57.70 -35.66 -6.87
N GLY A 331 56.62 -36.43 -7.00
CA GLY A 331 55.25 -36.01 -7.28
C GLY A 331 54.62 -35.05 -6.29
#